data_AF-A0A0V8HBP1-F1
#
_entry.id   AF-A0A0V8HBP1-F1
#
_cell.length_a   1.000
_cell.length_b   1.000
_cell.length_c   1.000
_cell.angle_alpha   90.00
_cell.angle_beta   90.00
_cell.angle_gamma   90.00
#
_symmetry.space_group_name_H-M   'P 1'
#
loop_
_entity.id
_entity.type
_entity.pdbx_description
1 polymer ?
#
loop_
_entity_poly.entity_id
_entity_poly.type
_entity_poly.pdbx_seq_one_letter_code
_entity_poly.pdbx_strand_id
1 'polypeptide(L)'
;MKKKLLGILLGTSLVLAACGGNDGGDSKETSSGGVDAEKIVNNKCTSCHGGNLEGGMGPALKDVGSRLDKDQILEILKNGKGQMPAGLVEGEEADAVAEWLANKK
;
A
#
# COMPACT_ATOMS: atom_id res chain seq x y z
N MET A 1 1.07 43.00 -39.76
CA MET A 1 2.25 43.88 -39.61
C MET A 1 2.81 43.65 -38.21
N LYS A 2 3.57 42.58 -37.96
CA LYS A 2 5.05 42.57 -37.87
C LYS A 2 5.65 43.84 -37.28
N LYS A 3 6.32 43.67 -36.12
CA LYS A 3 7.23 44.57 -35.38
C LYS A 3 6.62 44.99 -34.03
N LYS A 4 7.29 44.99 -32.89
CA LYS A 4 8.66 44.66 -32.44
C LYS A 4 8.60 44.80 -30.89
N LEU A 5 9.73 44.51 -30.23
CA LEU A 5 10.14 44.97 -28.88
C LEU A 5 9.78 43.97 -27.76
N LEU A 6 10.69 43.16 -27.20
CA LEU A 6 12.02 43.40 -26.61
C LEU A 6 11.93 44.11 -25.24
N GLY A 7 12.34 43.39 -24.17
CA GLY A 7 12.63 43.93 -22.83
C GLY A 7 12.11 43.01 -21.72
N ILE A 8 12.94 42.14 -21.12
CA ILE A 8 13.75 42.40 -19.92
C ILE A 8 12.87 42.65 -18.68
N LEU A 9 12.86 41.69 -17.74
CA LEU A 9 13.42 41.88 -16.39
C LEU A 9 13.36 40.56 -15.59
N LEU A 10 14.55 40.13 -15.16
CA LEU A 10 14.74 39.12 -14.13
C LEU A 10 14.04 39.58 -12.85
N GLY A 11 13.02 38.85 -12.43
CA GLY A 11 12.34 39.03 -11.15
C GLY A 11 12.29 37.70 -10.43
N THR A 12 13.25 37.48 -9.54
CA THR A 12 13.24 36.43 -8.53
C THR A 12 11.98 36.57 -7.69
N SER A 13 11.07 35.60 -7.77
CA SER A 13 10.04 35.38 -6.76
C SER A 13 9.74 33.89 -6.71
N LEU A 14 10.20 33.31 -5.61
CA LEU A 14 9.99 31.94 -5.19
C LEU A 14 8.49 31.75 -4.91
N VAL A 15 7.72 31.27 -5.89
CA VAL A 15 6.39 30.71 -5.66
C VAL A 15 6.19 29.54 -6.62
N LEU A 16 6.61 28.33 -6.19
CA LEU A 16 6.24 27.09 -6.87
C LEU A 16 4.90 26.62 -6.28
N ALA A 17 3.83 27.20 -6.79
CA ALA A 17 2.53 26.54 -6.83
C ALA A 17 2.25 26.21 -8.31
N ALA A 18 2.46 24.95 -8.69
CA ALA A 18 2.01 24.42 -9.97
C ALA A 18 1.57 22.96 -9.79
N CYS A 19 0.27 22.79 -9.96
CA CYS A 19 -0.51 21.56 -9.93
C CYS A 19 -0.33 20.76 -11.22
N GLY A 20 -0.41 19.42 -11.13
CA GLY A 20 -0.85 18.60 -12.26
C GLY A 20 -0.39 17.13 -12.25
N GLY A 21 -1.29 16.21 -11.88
CA GLY A 21 -1.23 14.81 -12.38
C GLY A 21 -1.59 13.68 -11.41
N ASN A 22 -2.87 13.52 -11.10
CA ASN A 22 -3.60 12.25 -10.87
C ASN A 22 -2.80 10.93 -10.69
N ASP A 23 -2.81 10.34 -9.48
CA ASP A 23 -3.36 8.99 -9.27
C ASP A 23 -3.68 8.75 -7.79
N GLY A 24 -4.80 8.07 -7.54
CA GLY A 24 -5.37 7.86 -6.22
C GLY A 24 -4.49 7.00 -5.32
N GLY A 25 -4.46 7.38 -4.05
CA GLY A 25 -3.75 6.63 -3.02
C GLY A 25 -3.84 7.39 -1.72
N ASP A 26 -5.05 7.45 -1.16
CA ASP A 26 -5.27 7.74 0.25
C ASP A 26 -4.62 6.61 1.06
N SER A 27 -3.29 6.60 1.12
CA SER A 27 -2.55 5.93 2.17
C SER A 27 -2.40 6.97 3.25
N LYS A 28 -3.51 7.19 3.97
CA LYS A 28 -3.50 7.85 5.26
C LYS A 28 -2.55 7.07 6.15
N GLU A 29 -1.29 7.51 6.15
CA GLU A 29 -0.25 7.23 7.13
C GLU A 29 -0.82 7.51 8.53
N THR A 30 -1.49 6.51 9.10
CA THR A 30 -1.86 6.49 10.51
C THR A 30 -0.64 6.01 11.29
N SER A 31 0.18 6.99 11.64
CA SER A 31 0.73 7.23 12.98
C SER A 31 1.57 6.14 13.66
N SER A 32 2.82 6.53 13.96
CA SER A 32 3.38 6.56 15.31
C SER A 32 3.62 5.22 16.03
N GLY A 33 4.87 4.72 15.94
CA GLY A 33 5.42 3.76 16.92
C GLY A 33 4.72 2.39 17.05
N GLY A 34 4.01 1.96 16.00
CA GLY A 34 3.28 0.68 15.93
C GLY A 34 3.89 -0.33 14.95
N VAL A 35 3.29 -1.52 14.91
CA VAL A 35 3.69 -2.64 14.05
C VAL A 35 3.61 -2.26 12.56
N ASP A 36 4.73 -2.39 11.83
CA ASP A 36 4.82 -2.13 10.40
C ASP A 36 4.29 -3.33 9.59
N ALA A 37 2.98 -3.31 9.32
CA ALA A 37 2.29 -4.37 8.60
C ALA A 37 2.82 -4.57 7.18
N GLU A 38 3.16 -3.49 6.47
CA GLU A 38 3.65 -3.57 5.09
C GLU A 38 5.00 -4.26 5.02
N LYS A 39 5.91 -3.94 5.94
CA LYS A 39 7.19 -4.63 6.06
C LYS A 39 7.02 -6.11 6.40
N ILE A 40 6.07 -6.46 7.28
CA ILE A 40 5.79 -7.86 7.61
C ILE A 40 5.26 -8.61 6.39
N VAL A 41 4.32 -8.03 5.65
CA VAL A 41 3.77 -8.60 4.41
C VAL A 41 4.89 -8.82 3.38
N ASN A 42 5.74 -7.81 3.18
CA ASN A 42 6.87 -7.89 2.26
C ASN A 42 7.86 -9.01 2.63
N ASN A 43 8.10 -9.24 3.92
CA ASN A 43 9.05 -10.24 4.38
C ASN A 43 8.47 -11.67 4.45
N LYS A 44 7.18 -11.82 4.78
CA LYS A 44 6.59 -13.12 5.13
C LYS A 44 5.57 -13.64 4.12
N CYS A 45 4.99 -12.79 3.27
CA CYS A 45 3.86 -13.16 2.41
C CYS A 45 4.24 -13.22 0.92
N THR A 46 5.13 -12.35 0.46
CA THR A 46 5.47 -12.17 -0.97
C THR A 46 6.09 -13.41 -1.61
N SER A 47 6.81 -14.24 -0.84
CA SER A 47 7.41 -15.49 -1.34
C SER A 47 6.40 -16.46 -1.94
N CYS A 48 5.16 -16.43 -1.45
CA CYS A 48 4.07 -17.27 -1.92
C CYS A 48 3.04 -16.48 -2.74
N HIS A 49 2.77 -15.23 -2.35
CA HIS A 49 1.70 -14.41 -2.91
C HIS A 49 2.17 -13.43 -4.00
N GLY A 50 3.42 -13.52 -4.44
CA GLY A 50 3.98 -12.65 -5.48
C GLY A 50 4.63 -11.39 -4.90
N GLY A 51 5.60 -10.83 -5.62
CA GLY A 51 6.42 -9.72 -5.15
C GLY A 51 5.62 -8.45 -4.88
N ASN A 52 4.57 -8.21 -5.65
CA ASN A 52 3.62 -7.11 -5.46
C ASN A 52 2.24 -7.63 -5.09
N LEU A 53 2.17 -8.81 -4.45
CA LEU A 53 0.93 -9.45 -4.03
C LEU A 53 0.00 -9.82 -5.20
N GLU A 54 0.53 -9.93 -6.43
CA GLU A 54 -0.21 -10.30 -7.63
C GLU A 54 -0.66 -11.75 -7.68
N GLY A 55 -0.19 -12.59 -6.76
CA GLY A 55 -0.41 -14.03 -6.73
C GLY A 55 0.78 -14.80 -7.32
N GLY A 56 0.88 -16.07 -6.95
CA GLY A 56 1.95 -16.98 -7.35
C GLY A 56 1.63 -18.40 -6.94
N MET A 57 2.30 -18.89 -5.90
CA MET A 57 1.92 -20.16 -5.25
C MET A 57 0.61 -20.04 -4.47
N GLY A 58 0.41 -18.88 -3.84
CA GLY A 58 -0.84 -18.47 -3.21
C GLY A 58 -1.65 -17.54 -4.11
N PRO A 59 -2.94 -17.34 -3.80
CA PRO A 59 -3.79 -16.41 -4.55
C PRO A 59 -3.31 -14.95 -4.41
N ALA A 60 -3.77 -14.08 -5.32
CA ALA A 60 -3.48 -12.65 -5.25
C ALA A 60 -4.04 -12.02 -3.96
N LEU A 61 -3.25 -11.14 -3.34
CA LEU A 61 -3.64 -10.40 -2.13
C LEU A 61 -3.79 -8.89 -2.36
N LYS A 62 -3.41 -8.38 -3.53
CA LYS A 62 -3.46 -6.94 -3.87
C LYS A 62 -4.83 -6.27 -3.69
N ASP A 63 -5.90 -7.05 -3.74
CA ASP A 63 -7.31 -6.64 -3.68
C ASP A 63 -8.11 -7.55 -2.72
N VAL A 64 -7.44 -8.19 -1.76
CA VAL A 64 -8.08 -9.17 -0.87
C VAL A 64 -9.16 -8.55 0.01
N GLY A 65 -9.01 -7.28 0.39
CA GLY A 65 -9.99 -6.51 1.14
C GLY A 65 -11.31 -6.25 0.39
N SER A 66 -11.34 -6.47 -0.92
CA SER A 66 -12.59 -6.48 -1.70
C SER A 66 -13.35 -7.80 -1.58
N ARG A 67 -12.70 -8.86 -1.09
CA ARG A 67 -13.28 -10.22 -0.98
C ARG A 67 -13.43 -10.70 0.45
N LEU A 68 -12.56 -10.26 1.36
CA LEU A 68 -12.49 -10.68 2.75
C LEU A 68 -12.38 -9.46 3.65
N ASP A 69 -13.04 -9.53 4.80
CA ASP A 69 -12.88 -8.55 5.88
C ASP A 69 -11.66 -8.87 6.77
N LYS A 70 -11.35 -7.96 7.71
CA LYS A 70 -10.22 -8.10 8.64
C LYS A 70 -10.29 -9.40 9.45
N ASP A 71 -11.47 -9.75 9.97
CA ASP A 71 -11.62 -10.89 10.87
C ASP A 71 -11.41 -12.21 10.10
N GLN A 72 -11.92 -12.29 8.88
CA GLN A 72 -11.69 -13.42 7.98
C GLN A 72 -10.22 -13.57 7.59
N ILE A 73 -9.52 -12.46 7.32
CA ILE A 73 -8.09 -12.50 7.02
C ILE A 73 -7.31 -12.94 8.26
N LEU A 74 -7.63 -12.41 9.43
CA LEU A 74 -6.99 -12.78 10.70
C LEU A 74 -7.18 -14.26 11.03
N GLU A 75 -8.36 -14.81 10.78
CA GLU A 75 -8.63 -16.23 10.97
C GLU A 75 -7.77 -17.10 10.04
N ILE A 76 -7.59 -16.70 8.78
CA ILE A 76 -6.70 -17.39 7.83
C ILE A 76 -5.24 -17.30 8.28
N LEU A 77 -4.79 -16.15 8.79
CA LEU A 77 -3.42 -16.00 9.30
C LEU A 77 -3.16 -16.92 10.52
N LYS A 78 -4.17 -17.06 11.40
CA LYS A 78 -4.10 -17.90 12.60
C LYS A 78 -4.17 -19.39 12.28
N ASN A 79 -5.09 -19.80 11.41
CA ASN A 79 -5.39 -21.21 11.18
C ASN A 79 -4.71 -21.78 9.91
N GLY A 80 -4.16 -20.91 9.07
CA GLY A 80 -3.76 -21.29 7.71
C GLY A 80 -4.96 -21.56 6.80
N LYS A 81 -4.71 -21.81 5.52
CA LYS A 81 -5.73 -22.19 4.55
C LYS A 81 -5.14 -22.95 3.37
N GLY A 82 -5.60 -24.18 3.15
CA GLY A 82 -5.09 -25.03 2.08
C GLY A 82 -3.60 -25.28 2.25
N GLN A 83 -2.78 -24.77 1.35
CA GLN A 83 -1.31 -24.88 1.43
C GLN A 83 -0.66 -23.75 2.24
N MET A 84 -1.41 -22.71 2.64
CA MET A 84 -0.89 -21.65 3.49
C MET A 84 -0.77 -22.16 4.94
N PRO A 85 0.44 -22.21 5.52
CA PRO A 85 0.61 -22.65 6.90
C PRO A 85 0.07 -21.62 7.90
N ALA A 86 -0.34 -22.11 9.06
CA ALA A 86 -0.71 -21.30 10.22
C ALA A 86 0.52 -20.64 10.88
N GLY A 87 0.31 -19.56 11.63
CA GLY A 87 1.32 -19.03 12.55
C GLY A 87 2.50 -18.31 11.89
N LEU A 88 2.36 -17.85 10.64
CA LEU A 88 3.38 -17.01 9.98
C LEU A 88 3.55 -15.65 10.69
N VAL A 89 2.44 -15.14 11.23
CA VAL A 89 2.33 -13.93 12.04
C VAL A 89 1.37 -14.22 13.19
N GLU A 90 1.62 -13.62 14.35
CA GLU A 90 0.83 -13.85 15.57
C GLU A 90 0.62 -12.56 16.35
N GLY A 91 -0.35 -12.56 17.27
CA GLY A 91 -0.64 -11.43 18.14
C GLY A 91 -0.90 -10.13 17.36
N GLU A 92 -0.25 -9.05 17.80
CA GLU A 92 -0.38 -7.73 17.19
C GLU A 92 0.12 -7.67 15.73
N GLU A 93 1.07 -8.53 15.33
CA GLU A 93 1.51 -8.63 13.93
C GLU A 93 0.38 -9.16 13.04
N ALA A 94 -0.30 -10.21 13.48
CA ALA A 94 -1.40 -10.79 12.71
C ALA A 94 -2.56 -9.79 12.57
N ASP A 95 -2.89 -9.07 13.63
CA ASP A 95 -3.93 -8.04 13.62
C ASP A 95 -3.59 -6.88 12.68
N ALA A 96 -2.35 -6.36 12.75
CA ALA A 96 -1.89 -5.27 11.88
C ALA A 96 -1.87 -5.68 10.40
N VAL A 97 -1.39 -6.90 10.09
CA VAL A 97 -1.38 -7.44 8.73
C VAL A 97 -2.79 -7.65 8.21
N ALA A 98 -3.69 -8.21 9.02
CA ALA A 98 -5.08 -8.42 8.63
C ALA A 98 -5.79 -7.11 8.32
N GLU A 99 -5.58 -6.08 9.14
CA GLU A 99 -6.13 -4.75 8.92
C GLU A 99 -5.58 -4.08 7.67
N TRP A 100 -4.27 -4.16 7.46
CA TRP A 100 -3.64 -3.60 6.27
C TRP A 100 -4.16 -4.27 4.99
N LEU A 101 -4.28 -5.61 4.97
CA LEU A 101 -4.80 -6.37 3.83
C LEU A 101 -6.29 -6.13 3.59
N ALA A 102 -7.11 -5.98 4.64
CA ALA A 102 -8.54 -5.68 4.51
C ALA A 102 -8.80 -4.31 3.86
N ASN A 103 -7.83 -3.39 3.94
CA ASN A 103 -7.90 -2.09 3.28
C ASN A 103 -7.40 -2.11 1.83
N LYS A 104 -6.83 -3.21 1.34
CA LYS A 104 -6.41 -3.39 -0.06
C LYS A 104 -7.59 -3.86 -0.91
N LYS A 105 -8.22 -2.96 -1.66
CA LYS A 105 -9.46 -3.21 -2.41
C LYS A 105 -9.26 -3.09 -3.92
#